data_AF-A0A401H396-F1
#
_entry.id   AF-A0A401H396-F1
#
_cell.length_a   1.000
_cell.length_b   1.000
_cell.length_c   1.000
_cell.angle_alpha   90.00
_cell.angle_beta   90.00
_cell.angle_gamma   90.00
#
_symmetry.space_group_name_H-M   'P 1'
#
loop_
_entity.id
_entity.type
_entity.pdbx_description
1 polymer ?
#
loop_
_entity_poly.entity_id
_entity_poly.type
_entity_poly.pdbx_seq_one_letter_code
_entity_poly.pdbx_strand_id
1 'polypeptide(L)'
;MEENRFHYKDVENIIGFAQNKIITDVIQAEWFRSKTDVGVIFEDRFCPIPFELLALLMTLIEFCLDEYSNGTWTPAVFEEKHWKDKYEKHLVDVQEWSNLNPGVVAKIRKKILEQRQRQHLQAYLRKLVAGHNRN
;
A
#
# COMPACT_ATOMS: atom_id res chain seq x y z
N MET A 1 -16.62 1.03 15.44
CA MET A 1 -16.16 0.11 14.38
C MET A 1 -14.92 -0.57 14.90
N GLU A 2 -14.74 -1.88 14.69
CA GLU A 2 -13.51 -2.59 15.10
C GLU A 2 -12.32 -1.96 14.39
N GLU A 3 -11.61 -1.09 15.11
CA GLU A 3 -10.66 -0.14 14.55
C GLU A 3 -9.52 -0.86 13.81
N ASN A 4 -9.27 -0.45 12.56
CA ASN A 4 -8.04 -0.72 11.81
C ASN A 4 -7.79 -2.17 11.35
N ARG A 5 -8.82 -2.92 10.94
CA ARG A 5 -8.60 -4.23 10.28
C ARG A 5 -8.21 -4.17 8.80
N PHE A 6 -8.25 -2.99 8.18
CA PHE A 6 -7.99 -2.82 6.75
C PHE A 6 -6.55 -3.15 6.35
N HIS A 7 -5.62 -3.25 7.31
CA HIS A 7 -4.23 -3.64 7.04
C HIS A 7 -4.09 -5.12 6.66
N TYR A 8 -5.05 -5.96 7.06
CA TYR A 8 -4.96 -7.41 6.89
C TYR A 8 -5.46 -7.85 5.52
N LYS A 9 -4.78 -8.85 4.95
CA LYS A 9 -5.21 -9.51 3.72
C LYS A 9 -6.55 -10.24 3.92
N ASP A 10 -6.70 -10.91 5.04
CA ASP A 10 -7.95 -11.51 5.50
C ASP A 10 -8.40 -10.76 6.76
N VAL A 11 -9.40 -9.91 6.58
CA VAL A 11 -9.93 -8.99 7.59
C VAL A 11 -10.70 -9.75 8.68
N GLU A 12 -11.38 -10.85 8.29
CA GLU A 12 -12.21 -11.65 9.19
C GLU A 12 -11.34 -12.50 10.13
N ASN A 13 -10.30 -13.13 9.57
CA ASN A 13 -9.40 -14.01 10.34
C ASN A 13 -8.16 -13.28 10.87
N ILE A 14 -7.98 -11.99 10.56
CA ILE A 14 -6.82 -11.17 10.97
C ILE A 14 -5.50 -11.80 10.49
N ILE A 15 -5.46 -12.20 9.22
CA ILE A 15 -4.30 -12.87 8.61
C ILE A 15 -3.65 -11.95 7.57
N GLY A 16 -2.32 -11.91 7.60
CA GLY A 16 -1.51 -11.21 6.59
C GLY A 16 -1.54 -9.70 6.79
N PHE A 17 -1.02 -9.24 7.93
CA PHE A 17 -0.80 -7.81 8.19
C PHE A 17 0.01 -7.14 7.07
N ALA A 18 -0.31 -5.87 6.78
CA ALA A 18 0.23 -5.05 5.71
C ALA A 18 0.12 -5.64 4.28
N GLN A 19 -0.69 -6.69 4.08
CA GLN A 19 -0.83 -7.38 2.79
C GLN A 19 -2.24 -7.22 2.20
N ASN A 20 -3.06 -6.34 2.74
CA ASN A 20 -4.30 -5.96 2.07
C ASN A 20 -3.98 -5.40 0.67
N LYS A 21 -4.81 -5.77 -0.31
CA LYS A 21 -4.62 -5.38 -1.70
C LYS A 21 -4.58 -3.85 -1.87
N ILE A 22 -5.35 -3.10 -1.08
CA ILE A 22 -5.39 -1.64 -1.14
C ILE A 22 -4.00 -1.02 -0.91
N ILE A 23 -3.21 -1.56 0.02
CA ILE A 23 -1.87 -1.07 0.33
C ILE A 23 -0.97 -1.23 -0.90
N THR A 24 -1.01 -2.40 -1.54
CA THR A 24 -0.19 -2.64 -2.74
C THR A 24 -0.68 -1.81 -3.92
N ASP A 25 -1.99 -1.68 -4.11
CA ASP A 25 -2.57 -0.91 -5.21
C ASP A 25 -2.19 0.57 -5.13
N VAL A 26 -2.29 1.19 -3.94
CA VAL A 26 -1.93 2.60 -3.75
C VAL A 26 -0.44 2.81 -3.95
N ILE A 27 0.42 1.93 -3.41
CA ILE A 27 1.88 1.99 -3.65
C ILE A 27 2.17 1.97 -5.14
N GLN A 28 1.57 1.03 -5.87
CA GLN A 28 1.81 0.86 -7.30
C GLN A 28 1.26 2.04 -8.11
N ALA A 29 0.13 2.61 -7.71
CA ALA A 29 -0.51 3.71 -8.41
C ALA A 29 0.23 5.05 -8.23
N GLU A 30 0.83 5.29 -7.06
CA GLU A 30 1.37 6.61 -6.69
C GLU A 30 2.91 6.67 -6.74
N TRP A 31 3.62 5.57 -6.44
CA TRP A 31 5.10 5.57 -6.41
C TRP A 31 5.76 4.78 -7.56
N PHE A 32 5.02 3.90 -8.25
CA PHE A 32 5.62 2.94 -9.19
C PHE A 32 4.87 2.74 -10.52
N ARG A 33 3.97 3.65 -10.88
CA ARG A 33 3.12 3.58 -12.09
C ARG A 33 3.95 3.72 -13.36
N SER A 34 4.90 4.67 -13.38
CA SER A 34 5.68 5.03 -14.56
C SER A 34 7.19 4.90 -14.30
N LYS A 35 8.00 5.01 -15.36
CA LYS A 35 9.47 5.00 -15.24
C LYS A 35 10.05 6.26 -14.59
N THR A 36 9.27 7.33 -14.53
CA THR A 36 9.69 8.63 -14.00
C THR A 36 9.16 8.87 -12.59
N ASP A 37 8.44 7.91 -12.00
CA ASP A 37 7.92 8.06 -10.65
C ASP A 37 9.07 7.95 -9.64
N VAL A 38 8.90 8.65 -8.51
CA VAL A 38 9.94 8.77 -7.48
C VAL A 38 10.39 7.41 -6.96
N GLY A 39 9.47 6.47 -6.78
CA GLY A 39 9.81 5.12 -6.33
C GLY A 39 10.69 4.36 -7.33
N VAL A 40 10.57 4.66 -8.62
CA VAL A 40 11.39 4.03 -9.68
C VAL A 40 12.74 4.71 -9.81
N ILE A 41 12.78 6.04 -9.75
CA ILE A 41 14.04 6.81 -9.85
C ILE A 41 14.96 6.49 -8.66
N PHE A 42 14.39 6.32 -7.47
CA PHE A 42 15.11 6.03 -6.23
C PHE A 42 14.84 4.61 -5.73
N GLU A 43 14.81 3.62 -6.65
CA GLU A 43 14.45 2.23 -6.33
C GLU A 43 15.27 1.64 -5.17
N ASP A 44 16.55 2.01 -5.05
CA ASP A 44 17.45 1.62 -3.97
C ASP A 44 16.96 2.07 -2.58
N ARG A 45 16.25 3.19 -2.50
CA ARG A 45 15.68 3.75 -1.27
C ARG A 45 14.33 3.11 -0.92
N PHE A 46 13.65 2.53 -1.90
CA PHE A 46 12.35 1.90 -1.72
C PHE A 46 12.38 0.37 -1.80
N CYS A 47 13.55 -0.26 -1.90
CA CYS A 47 13.71 -1.71 -1.95
C CYS A 47 14.49 -2.23 -0.73
N PRO A 48 13.85 -2.91 0.24
CA PRO A 48 12.40 -3.15 0.38
C PRO A 48 11.61 -1.88 0.75
N ILE A 49 10.30 -1.86 0.43
CA ILE A 49 9.38 -0.73 0.72
C ILE A 49 9.57 -0.23 2.15
N PRO A 50 9.89 1.05 2.44
CA PRO A 50 10.22 1.52 3.78
C PRO A 50 9.09 1.31 4.79
N PHE A 51 9.42 1.16 6.07
CA PHE A 51 8.41 1.02 7.12
C PHE A 51 7.60 2.31 7.27
N GLU A 52 8.29 3.44 7.14
CA GLU A 52 7.74 4.79 7.15
C GLU A 52 6.72 4.98 6.04
N LEU A 53 6.99 4.45 4.83
CA LEU A 53 6.04 4.50 3.72
C LEU A 53 4.79 3.65 4.01
N LEU A 54 4.96 2.45 4.59
CA LEU A 54 3.81 1.62 4.97
C LEU A 54 2.96 2.31 6.04
N ALA A 55 3.59 2.85 7.09
CA ALA A 55 2.90 3.57 8.15
C ALA A 55 2.15 4.78 7.60
N LEU A 56 2.78 5.58 6.74
CA LEU A 56 2.15 6.74 6.10
C LEU A 56 0.92 6.34 5.29
N LEU A 57 1.01 5.26 4.51
CA LEU A 57 -0.12 4.77 3.72
C LEU A 57 -1.24 4.22 4.58
N MET A 58 -0.90 3.52 5.65
CA MET A 58 -1.88 3.07 6.63
C MET A 58 -2.62 4.27 7.23
N THR A 59 -1.92 5.32 7.63
CA THR A 59 -2.54 6.56 8.12
C THR A 59 -3.43 7.22 7.06
N LEU A 60 -2.97 7.29 5.81
CA LEU A 60 -3.76 7.88 4.71
C LEU A 60 -5.05 7.09 4.46
N ILE A 61 -4.98 5.76 4.47
CA ILE A 61 -6.17 4.92 4.30
C ILE A 61 -7.12 5.09 5.49
N GLU A 62 -6.61 5.14 6.73
CA GLU A 62 -7.44 5.42 7.92
C GLU A 62 -8.12 6.78 7.82
N PHE A 63 -7.41 7.81 7.35
CA PHE A 63 -7.98 9.13 7.06
C PHE A 63 -9.09 9.06 6.01
N CYS A 64 -8.86 8.41 4.88
CA CYS A 64 -9.89 8.24 3.86
C CYS A 64 -11.11 7.45 4.37
N LEU A 65 -10.92 6.48 5.27
CA LEU A 65 -12.03 5.77 5.89
C LEU A 65 -12.79 6.66 6.87
N ASP A 66 -12.09 7.53 7.59
CA ASP A 66 -12.69 8.50 8.52
C ASP A 66 -13.55 9.54 7.80
N GLU A 67 -13.14 10.01 6.61
CA GLU A 67 -13.93 10.89 5.75
C GLU A 67 -15.30 10.29 5.37
N TYR A 68 -15.41 8.96 5.35
CA TYR A 68 -16.63 8.22 5.04
C TYR A 68 -17.31 7.60 6.27
N SER A 69 -16.87 7.95 7.48
CA SER A 69 -17.31 7.30 8.73
C SER A 69 -18.82 7.40 8.99
N ASN A 70 -19.48 8.46 8.51
CA ASN A 70 -20.93 8.66 8.64
C ASN A 70 -21.74 8.10 7.46
N GLY A 71 -21.10 7.35 6.55
CA GLY A 71 -21.71 6.81 5.33
C GLY A 71 -21.87 7.84 4.19
N THR A 72 -21.46 9.08 4.41
CA THR A 72 -21.37 10.15 3.41
C THR A 72 -19.96 10.70 3.35
N TRP A 73 -19.52 11.17 2.19
CA TRP A 73 -18.20 11.79 2.11
C TRP A 73 -18.22 13.15 2.80
N THR A 74 -17.39 13.29 3.84
CA THR A 74 -17.17 14.54 4.57
C THR A 74 -15.73 14.98 4.31
N PRO A 75 -15.51 16.05 3.51
CA PRO A 75 -14.16 16.48 3.18
C PRO A 75 -13.41 16.92 4.44
N ALA A 76 -12.23 16.35 4.63
CA ALA A 76 -11.30 16.73 5.69
C ALA A 76 -9.93 17.09 5.11
N VAL A 77 -9.06 17.66 5.94
CA VAL A 77 -7.69 17.98 5.53
C VAL A 77 -6.75 17.00 6.22
N PHE A 78 -5.91 16.34 5.42
CA PHE A 78 -4.85 15.49 5.93
C PHE A 78 -3.69 16.36 6.45
N GLU A 79 -3.72 16.67 7.76
CA GLU A 79 -2.74 17.53 8.42
C GLU A 79 -1.97 16.77 9.49
N GLU A 80 -0.64 16.97 9.54
CA GLU A 80 0.26 16.29 10.47
C GLU A 80 -0.20 16.42 11.93
N LYS A 81 -0.61 17.63 12.37
CA LYS A 81 -1.05 17.87 13.76
C LYS A 81 -2.19 16.96 14.24
N HIS A 82 -3.00 16.42 13.33
CA HIS A 82 -4.13 15.56 13.69
C HIS A 82 -3.82 14.07 13.47
N TRP A 83 -2.92 13.75 12.54
CA TRP A 83 -2.66 12.38 12.10
C TRP A 83 -1.33 11.81 12.55
N LYS A 84 -0.47 12.62 13.18
CA LYS A 84 0.84 12.22 13.68
C LYS A 84 0.76 11.04 14.65
N ASP A 85 -0.12 11.10 15.65
CA ASP A 85 -0.25 10.03 16.65
C ASP A 85 -0.64 8.69 15.99
N LYS A 86 -1.50 8.76 14.96
CA LYS A 86 -1.91 7.58 14.18
C LYS A 86 -0.77 7.03 13.34
N TYR A 87 0.00 7.91 12.68
CA TYR A 87 1.22 7.53 11.98
C TYR A 87 2.24 6.85 12.88
N GLU A 88 2.52 7.43 14.05
CA GLU A 88 3.47 6.85 15.01
C GLU A 88 3.01 5.49 15.51
N LYS A 89 1.71 5.33 15.77
CA LYS A 89 1.12 4.03 16.12
C LYS A 89 1.30 3.00 14.99
N HIS A 90 0.95 3.35 13.75
CA HIS A 90 1.15 2.45 12.60
C HIS A 90 2.62 2.10 12.37
N LEU A 91 3.53 3.05 12.63
CA LEU A 91 4.96 2.80 12.52
C LEU A 91 5.44 1.78 13.55
N VAL A 92 4.98 1.88 14.79
CA VAL A 92 5.24 0.88 15.84
C VAL A 92 4.68 -0.48 15.42
N ASP A 93 3.43 -0.54 14.97
CA ASP A 93 2.78 -1.80 14.55
C ASP A 93 3.56 -2.48 13.41
N VAL A 94 4.03 -1.71 12.43
CA VAL A 94 4.85 -2.22 11.31
C VAL A 94 6.22 -2.70 11.77
N GLN A 95 6.85 -2.01 12.73
CA GLN A 95 8.14 -2.43 13.30
C GLN A 95 8.00 -3.70 14.14
N GLU A 96 6.97 -3.80 14.98
CA GLU A 96 6.65 -5.00 15.74
C GLU A 96 6.36 -6.20 14.83
N TRP A 97 5.55 -6.00 13.79
CA TRP A 97 5.33 -7.01 12.76
C TRP A 97 6.63 -7.50 12.12
N SER A 98 7.57 -6.59 11.82
CA SER A 98 8.89 -6.97 11.32
C SER A 98 9.70 -7.77 12.33
N ASN A 99 9.65 -7.42 13.61
CA ASN A 99 10.39 -8.10 14.67
C ASN A 99 9.94 -9.56 14.87
N LEU A 100 8.68 -9.88 14.57
CA LEU A 100 8.18 -11.26 14.62
C LEU A 100 8.86 -12.18 13.60
N ASN A 101 9.13 -11.69 12.38
CA ASN A 101 9.83 -12.47 11.36
C ASN A 101 10.50 -11.56 10.30
N PRO A 102 11.70 -11.02 10.58
CA PRO A 102 12.32 -10.00 9.73
C PRO A 102 12.58 -10.48 8.30
N GLY A 103 12.97 -11.76 8.15
CA GLY A 103 13.26 -12.35 6.85
C GLY A 103 12.02 -12.52 5.97
N VAL A 104 10.88 -12.91 6.55
CA VAL A 104 9.60 -13.01 5.83
C VAL A 104 9.07 -11.61 5.49
N VAL A 105 9.12 -10.68 6.46
CA VAL A 105 8.67 -9.30 6.25
C VAL A 105 9.45 -8.59 5.14
N ALA A 106 10.79 -8.74 5.11
CA ALA A 106 11.61 -8.19 4.04
C ALA A 106 11.21 -8.76 2.65
N LYS A 107 10.92 -10.06 2.57
CA LYS A 107 10.43 -10.69 1.32
C LYS A 107 9.06 -10.16 0.90
N ILE A 108 8.14 -9.97 1.84
CA ILE A 108 6.82 -9.39 1.58
C ILE A 108 6.98 -7.97 1.02
N ARG A 109 7.78 -7.12 1.68
CA ARG A 109 8.04 -5.73 1.26
C ARG A 109 8.69 -5.66 -0.13
N LYS A 110 9.63 -6.56 -0.45
CA LYS A 110 10.20 -6.68 -1.81
C LYS A 110 9.15 -7.11 -2.83
N LYS A 111 8.29 -8.07 -2.49
CA LYS A 111 7.25 -8.57 -3.38
C LYS A 111 6.23 -7.48 -3.76
N ILE A 112 5.90 -6.59 -2.82
CA ILE A 112 5.03 -5.42 -3.08
C ILE A 112 5.63 -4.58 -4.20
N LEU A 113 6.93 -4.30 -4.16
CA LEU A 113 7.66 -3.55 -5.20
C LEU A 113 7.67 -4.29 -6.54
N GLU A 114 8.03 -5.58 -6.53
CA GLU A 114 8.13 -6.42 -7.74
C GLU A 114 6.78 -6.63 -8.45
N GLN A 115 5.65 -6.45 -7.75
CA GLN A 115 4.32 -6.59 -8.32
C GLN A 115 4.09 -5.65 -9.52
N ARG A 116 4.83 -4.53 -9.59
CA ARG A 116 4.99 -3.63 -10.74
C ARG A 116 5.25 -4.37 -12.06
N GLN A 117 6.22 -5.29 -12.07
CA GLN A 117 6.72 -5.93 -13.29
C GLN A 117 5.62 -6.79 -13.94
N ARG A 118 4.82 -7.48 -13.11
CA ARG A 118 3.73 -8.35 -13.57
C ARG A 118 2.56 -7.55 -14.15
N GLN A 119 2.18 -6.43 -13.55
CA GLN A 119 1.05 -5.63 -14.02
C GLN A 119 1.34 -4.95 -15.36
N HIS A 120 2.56 -4.44 -15.57
CA HIS A 120 2.97 -3.87 -16.86
C HIS A 120 2.95 -4.91 -17.99
N LEU A 121 3.50 -6.11 -17.73
CA LEU A 121 3.47 -7.23 -18.68
C LEU A 121 2.02 -7.66 -19.00
N GLN A 122 1.15 -7.77 -18.01
CA GLN A 122 -0.26 -8.10 -18.24
C GLN A 122 -1.01 -7.01 -19.04
N ALA A 123 -0.75 -5.73 -18.77
CA ALA A 123 -1.35 -4.62 -19.51
C ALA A 123 -0.89 -4.60 -20.98
N TYR A 124 0.39 -4.87 -21.24
CA TYR A 124 0.93 -5.03 -22.59
C TYR A 124 0.30 -6.21 -23.33
N LEU A 125 0.22 -7.38 -22.69
CA LEU A 125 -0.41 -8.58 -23.27
C LEU A 125 -1.90 -8.36 -23.57
N ARG A 126 -2.65 -7.68 -22.69
CA ARG A 126 -4.06 -7.31 -22.95
C ARG A 126 -4.21 -6.42 -24.18
N LYS A 127 -3.31 -5.45 -24.37
CA LYS A 127 -3.33 -4.57 -25.55
C LYS A 127 -3.03 -5.33 -26.85
N LEU A 128 -2.09 -6.27 -26.82
CA LEU A 128 -1.79 -7.12 -27.98
C LEU A 128 -2.97 -8.03 -28.35
N VAL A 129 -3.60 -8.68 -27.36
CA VAL A 129 -4.78 -9.54 -27.58
C VAL A 129 -5.98 -8.72 -28.08
N ALA A 130 -6.23 -7.54 -27.52
CA ALA A 130 -7.30 -6.63 -27.96
C ALA A 130 -7.02 -5.94 -29.31
N GLY A 131 -5.76 -5.91 -29.76
CA GLY A 131 -5.36 -5.47 -31.09
C GLY A 131 -5.55 -6.55 -32.15
N HIS A 132 -5.40 -7.83 -31.79
CA HIS A 132 -5.57 -8.96 -32.70
C HIS A 132 -7.04 -9.27 -33.05
N ASN A 133 -7.99 -8.94 -32.16
CA ASN A 133 -9.43 -9.14 -32.38
C ASN A 133 -10.12 -7.98 -33.16
N ARG A 134 -9.35 -7.09 -33.81
CA ARG A 134 -9.85 -5.94 -34.57
C ARG A 134 -9.47 -5.94 -36.05
N ASN A 135 -9.11 -7.10 -36.61
CA ASN A 135 -8.89 -7.31 -38.05
C ASN A 135 -9.77 -8.45 -38.56
#